data_AF-A0A929VCS5-F1
#
_entry.id   AF-A0A929VCS5-F1
#
_cell.length_a   1.000
_cell.length_b   1.000
_cell.length_c   1.000
_cell.angle_alpha   90.00
_cell.angle_beta   90.00
_cell.angle_gamma   90.00
#
_symmetry.space_group_name_H-M   'P 1'
#
loop_
_entity.id
_entity.type
_entity.pdbx_description
1 polymer ?
#
loop_
_entity_poly.entity_id
_entity_poly.type
_entity_poly.pdbx_seq_one_letter_code
_entity_poly.pdbx_strand_id
1 'polypeptide(L)' 'MKAHEILNNPFLNKGTAFTMEERKKFGLIGLLPPHVQTIEEQAAETYAQMQKK' A
#
# COMPACT_ATOMS: atom_id res chain seq x y z
N MET A 1 8.95 -8.91 11.91
CA MET A 1 9.26 -8.05 10.75
C MET A 1 8.81 -6.65 11.10
N LYS A 2 9.70 -5.66 11.05
CA LYS A 2 9.40 -4.25 11.30
C LYS A 2 8.60 -3.68 10.12
N ALA A 3 7.84 -2.63 10.36
CA ALA A 3 7.03 -1.94 9.35
C ALA A 3 7.82 -1.58 8.07
N HIS A 4 9.05 -1.08 8.21
CA HIS A 4 9.89 -0.74 7.07
C HIS A 4 10.40 -1.97 6.30
N GLU A 5 10.60 -3.11 6.97
CA GLU A 5 11.06 -4.34 6.30
C GLU A 5 10.00 -4.89 5.35
N ILE A 6 8.72 -4.85 5.75
CA ILE A 6 7.62 -5.32 4.90
C ILE A 6 7.35 -4.35 3.73
N LEU A 7 7.45 -3.04 3.97
CA LEU A 7 7.29 -2.03 2.92
C LEU A 7 8.44 -2.06 1.90
N ASN A 8 9.65 -2.42 2.32
CA ASN A 8 10.81 -2.49 1.44
C ASN A 8 10.94 -3.85 0.72
N ASN A 9 10.11 -4.84 1.03
CA ASN A 9 10.11 -6.12 0.35
C ASN A 9 9.05 -6.14 -0.76
N PRO A 10 9.43 -6.13 -2.05
CA PRO A 10 8.47 -6.05 -3.16
C PRO A 10 7.54 -7.28 -3.26
N PHE A 11 7.92 -8.42 -2.69
CA PHE A 11 7.08 -9.63 -2.69
C PHE A 11 6.01 -9.60 -1.59
N LEU A 12 6.15 -8.73 -0.58
CA LEU A 12 5.22 -8.63 0.54
C LEU A 12 4.47 -7.30 0.56
N ASN A 13 5.03 -6.26 -0.04
CA ASN A 13 4.46 -4.93 -0.02
C ASN A 13 3.20 -4.85 -0.88
N LYS A 14 2.06 -4.57 -0.24
CA LYS A 14 0.76 -4.31 -0.90
C LYS A 14 0.48 -2.80 -1.05
N GLY A 15 1.37 -1.94 -0.58
CA GLY A 15 1.18 -0.50 -0.55
C GLY A 15 -0.09 -0.11 0.22
N THR A 16 -0.91 0.73 -0.39
CA THR A 16 -2.22 1.15 0.17
C THR A 16 -3.24 0.01 0.28
N ALA A 17 -3.03 -1.14 -0.37
CA ALA A 17 -3.92 -2.29 -0.29
C ALA A 17 -3.77 -3.16 0.97
N PHE A 18 -2.85 -2.82 1.88
CA PHE A 18 -2.87 -3.43 3.22
C PHE A 18 -4.19 -3.09 3.93
N THR A 19 -4.90 -4.12 4.40
CA THR A 19 -6.14 -3.93 5.18
C THR A 19 -5.85 -3.27 6.52
N MET A 20 -6.86 -2.71 7.17
CA MET A 20 -6.68 -2.11 8.50
C MET A 20 -6.17 -3.12 9.54
N GLU A 21 -6.59 -4.38 9.44
CA GLU A 21 -6.11 -5.46 10.30
C GLU A 21 -4.63 -5.78 10.05
N GLU A 22 -4.21 -5.86 8.78
CA GLU A 22 -2.81 -6.06 8.41
C GLU A 22 -1.95 -4.88 8.85
N ARG A 23 -2.44 -3.65 8.68
CA ARG A 23 -1.73 -2.44 9.13
C ARG A 23 -1.52 -2.45 10.64
N LYS A 24 -2.52 -2.86 11.42
CA LYS A 24 -2.38 -3.03 12.88
C LYS A 24 -1.36 -4.12 13.20
N LYS A 25 -1.44 -5.27 12.53
CA LYS A 25 -0.56 -6.43 12.75
C LYS A 25 0.90 -6.13 12.41
N PHE A 26 1.17 -5.37 11.36
CA PHE A 26 2.51 -5.07 10.86
C PHE A 26 3.05 -3.71 11.32
N GLY A 27 2.30 -2.97 12.14
CA GLY A 27 2.73 -1.66 12.64
C GLY A 27 2.78 -0.57 11.56
N LEU A 28 1.88 -0.63 10.57
CA LEU A 28 1.80 0.30 9.45
C LEU A 28 0.81 1.46 9.69
N ILE A 29 0.14 1.48 10.85
CA ILE A 29 -0.78 2.56 11.22
C ILE A 29 0.02 3.87 11.29
N GLY A 30 -0.45 4.90 10.56
CA GLY A 30 0.21 6.20 10.46
C GLY A 30 1.32 6.28 9.41
N LEU A 31 1.74 5.17 8.81
CA LEU A 31 2.76 5.14 7.76
C LEU A 31 2.18 5.11 6.34
N LEU A 32 0.89 4.78 6.21
CA LEU A 32 0.18 4.71 4.93
C LEU A 32 -1.00 5.69 4.92
N PRO A 33 -1.38 6.23 3.74
CA PRO A 33 -2.61 7.01 3.59
C PRO A 33 -3.83 6.27 4.19
N PRO A 34 -4.81 6.98 4.76
CA PRO A 34 -5.89 6.35 5.54
C PRO A 34 -6.82 5.46 4.70
N HIS A 35 -6.95 5.73 3.40
CA HIS A 35 -7.74 4.92 2.49
C HIS A 35 -7.05 3.59 2.19
N VAL A 36 -7.81 2.50 2.23
CA VAL A 36 -7.38 1.16 1.80
C VAL A 36 -7.86 0.99 0.37
N GLN A 37 -6.92 0.82 -0.57
CA GLN A 37 -7.25 0.69 -1.98
C GLN A 37 -7.34 -0.77 -2.41
N THR A 38 -8.17 -1.07 -3.40
CA THR A 38 -8.11 -2.33 -4.12
C THR A 38 -6.98 -2.31 -5.17
N ILE A 39 -6.61 -3.48 -5.71
CA ILE A 39 -5.60 -3.55 -6.76
C ILE A 39 -6.06 -2.85 -8.05
N GLU A 40 -7.36 -2.88 -8.34
CA GLU A 40 -7.95 -2.20 -9.48
C GLU A 40 -7.86 -0.68 -9.35
N GLU A 41 -8.11 -0.13 -8.15
CA GLU A 41 -7.96 1.31 -7.88
C GLU A 41 -6.49 1.74 -8.03
N GLN A 42 -5.56 0.97 -7.45
CA GLN A 42 -4.12 1.22 -7.59
C GLN A 42 -3.67 1.21 -9.06
N ALA A 43 -4.16 0.25 -9.85
CA ALA A 43 -3.86 0.15 -11.27
C ALA A 43 -4.43 1.34 -12.07
N ALA A 44 -5.68 1.70 -11.82
CA ALA A 44 -6.34 2.82 -12.49
C ALA A 44 -5.64 4.16 -12.20
N GLU A 45 -5.31 4.44 -10.94
CA GLU A 45 -4.57 5.64 -10.56
C GLU A 45 -3.18 5.68 -11.17
N THR A 46 -2.44 4.56 -11.12
CA THR A 46 -1.09 4.47 -11.69
C THR A 46 -1.12 4.72 -13.20
N TYR A 47 -2.06 4.10 -13.92
CA TYR A 47 -2.24 4.31 -15.35
C TYR A 47 -2.59 5.77 -15.66
N ALA A 48 -3.54 6.37 -14.92
CA ALA A 48 -3.89 7.77 -15.09
C ALA A 48 -2.72 8.72 -14.84
N GLN A 49 -1.84 8.43 -13.87
CA GLN A 49 -0.62 9.21 -13.63
C GLN A 49 0.42 9.03 -14.73
N MET A 50 0.53 7.83 -15.31
CA MET A 50 1.41 7.59 -16.47
C MET A 50 0.98 8.40 -17.70
N GLN A 51 -0.33 8.55 -17.94
CA GLN A 51 -0.85 9.32 -19.09
C GLN A 51 -0.72 10.84 -18.93
N LYS A 52 -0.59 11.33 -17.70
CA LYS A 52 -0.40 12.76 -17.40
C LYS A 52 1.06 13.22 -17.49
N LYS A 53 2.00 12.27 -17.56
CA LYS A 53 3.42 12.54 -17.72
C LYS A 53 3.81 12.56 -19.18
#